data_AF-A0A496WKV0-F1
#
_entry.id   AF-A0A496WKV0-F1
#
_cell.length_a   1.000
_cell.length_b   1.000
_cell.length_c   1.000
_cell.angle_alpha   90.00
_cell.angle_beta   90.00
_cell.angle_gamma   90.00
#
_symmetry.space_group_name_H-M   'P 1'
#
loop_
_entity.id
_entity.type
_entity.pdbx_description
1 polymer ?
#
loop_
_entity_poly.entity_id
_entity_poly.type
_entity_poly.pdbx_seq_one_letter_code
_entity_poly.pdbx_strand_id
1 'polypeptide(L)' 'RDLMAHAMLKCEKAGYKVLFTVHDEIVCEIEEGRGNVKQFENILCAKPKWAKGCPLAAEGWKGGRYRK' A
#
# COMPACT_ATOMS: atom_id res chain seq x y z
N ARG A 1 12.34 -1.76 -5.67
CA ARG A 1 12.60 -1.06 -4.39
C ARG A 1 12.03 0.35 -4.38
N ASP A 2 12.26 1.17 -5.41
CA ASP A 2 11.80 2.57 -5.45
C ASP A 2 10.27 2.73 -5.55
N LEU A 3 9.58 1.85 -6.28
CA LEU A 3 8.11 1.83 -6.32
C LEU A 3 7.50 1.53 -4.94
N MET A 4 8.09 0.58 -4.19
CA MET A 4 7.66 0.26 -2.83
C MET A 4 7.87 1.45 -1.90
N ALA A 5 9.03 2.10 -1.95
CA ALA A 5 9.29 3.30 -1.17
C ALA A 5 8.30 4.44 -1.51
N HIS A 6 7.96 4.62 -2.79
CA HIS A 6 6.94 5.58 -3.21
C HIS A 6 5.57 5.24 -2.63
N ALA A 7 5.16 3.97 -2.70
CA ALA A 7 3.89 3.51 -2.16
C ALA A 7 3.82 3.69 -0.63
N MET A 8 4.88 3.33 0.12
CA MET A 8 4.96 3.55 1.57
C MET A 8 4.69 5.02 1.93
N LEU A 9 5.35 5.96 1.24
CA LEU A 9 5.16 7.40 1.48
C LEU A 9 3.73 7.86 1.16
N LYS A 10 3.06 7.22 0.19
CA LYS A 10 1.68 7.53 -0.17
C LYS A 10 0.69 6.94 0.84
N CYS A 11 0.96 5.73 1.35
CA CYS A 11 0.18 5.10 2.41
C CYS A 11 0.18 5.98 3.67
N GLU A 12 1.36 6.40 4.14
CA GLU A 12 1.48 7.28 5.31
C GLU A 12 0.70 8.58 5.14
N LYS A 13 0.81 9.23 3.97
CA LYS A 13 0.06 10.45 3.64
C LYS A 13 -1.46 10.24 3.60
N ALA A 14 -1.91 9.03 3.31
CA ALA A 14 -3.31 8.66 3.28
C ALA A 14 -3.83 8.15 4.65
N GLY A 15 -3.01 8.18 5.70
CA GLY A 15 -3.37 7.72 7.04
C GLY A 15 -3.27 6.21 7.23
N TYR A 16 -2.65 5.49 6.30
CA TYR A 16 -2.31 4.08 6.45
C TYR A 16 -0.90 3.98 7.03
N LYS A 17 -0.80 3.90 8.35
CA LYS A 17 0.48 3.79 9.06
C LYS A 17 1.17 2.49 8.66
N VAL A 18 2.34 2.58 8.05
CA VAL A 18 3.13 1.43 7.60
C VAL A 18 3.78 0.77 8.81
N LEU A 19 3.50 -0.51 9.03
CA LEU A 19 4.13 -1.29 10.10
C LEU A 19 5.43 -1.92 9.61
N PHE A 20 5.36 -2.66 8.50
CA PHE A 20 6.50 -3.33 7.89
C PHE A 20 6.21 -3.67 6.42
N THR A 21 7.24 -4.10 5.71
CA THR A 21 7.16 -4.57 4.32
C THR A 21 7.87 -5.91 4.17
N VAL A 22 7.32 -6.80 3.34
CA VAL A 22 7.96 -8.09 2.99
C VAL A 22 7.96 -8.22 1.47
N HIS A 23 9.14 -8.12 0.85
CA HIS A 23 9.28 -8.08 -0.61
C HIS A 23 8.41 -6.96 -1.26
N ASP A 24 7.33 -7.35 -1.93
CA ASP A 24 6.33 -6.52 -2.61
C ASP A 24 5.06 -6.29 -1.78
N GLU A 25 5.00 -6.80 -0.55
CA GLU A 25 3.89 -6.59 0.39
C GLU A 25 4.16 -5.37 1.28
N ILE A 26 3.15 -4.51 1.45
CA ILE A 26 3.10 -3.47 2.49
C ILE A 26 2.00 -3.83 3.49
N VAL A 27 2.37 -3.88 4.77
CA VAL A 27 1.41 -4.08 5.86
C VAL A 27 1.21 -2.76 6.59
N CYS A 28 -0.05 -2.32 6.65
CA CYS A 28 -0.44 -1.10 7.34
C CYS A 28 -1.44 -1.39 8.46
N GLU A 29 -1.44 -0.53 9.47
CA GLU A 29 -2.43 -0.48 10.53
C GLU A 29 -3.33 0.75 10.33
N ILE A 30 -4.62 0.56 10.57
CA ILE A 30 -5.61 1.62 10.57
C ILE A 30 -6.70 1.29 11.59
N GLU A 31 -7.33 2.31 12.17
CA GLU A 31 -8.43 2.12 13.12
C GLU A 31 -9.57 1.29 12.52
N GLU A 32 -10.20 0.47 13.35
CA GLU A 32 -11.34 -0.34 12.94
C GLU A 32 -12.50 0.54 12.45
N GLY A 33 -13.20 0.10 11.41
CA GLY A 33 -14.22 0.90 10.72
C GLY A 33 -13.66 1.96 9.76
N ARG A 34 -12.34 2.20 9.75
CA ARG A 34 -11.65 2.99 8.74
C ARG A 34 -10.91 2.10 7.74
N GLY A 35 -10.48 2.71 6.63
CA GLY A 35 -9.71 2.03 5.59
C GLY A 35 -10.54 1.22 4.59
N ASN A 36 -10.09 1.23 3.35
CA ASN A 36 -10.72 0.55 2.23
C ASN A 36 -9.65 -0.16 1.40
N VAL A 37 -9.80 -1.47 1.20
CA VAL A 37 -8.83 -2.30 0.45
C VAL A 37 -8.61 -1.76 -0.96
N LYS A 38 -9.68 -1.40 -1.68
CA LYS A 38 -9.59 -0.84 -3.03
C LYS A 38 -8.87 0.51 -3.07
N GLN A 39 -9.08 1.35 -2.05
CA GLN A 39 -8.32 2.59 -1.91
C GLN A 39 -6.84 2.31 -1.67
N PHE A 40 -6.54 1.33 -0.82
CA PHE A 40 -5.17 0.91 -0.52
C PHE A 40 -4.45 0.36 -1.77
N GLU A 41 -5.11 -0.49 -2.54
CA GLU A 41 -4.63 -0.98 -3.84
C GLU A 41 -4.34 0.18 -4.82
N ASN A 42 -5.24 1.16 -4.90
CA ASN A 42 -5.04 2.34 -5.74
C ASN A 42 -3.83 3.18 -5.29
N ILE A 43 -3.58 3.27 -3.99
CA ILE A 43 -2.41 3.95 -3.42
C ILE A 43 -1.13 3.21 -3.81
N LEU A 44 -1.11 1.89 -3.65
CA LEU A 44 0.01 1.03 -4.06
C LEU A 44 0.31 1.15 -5.55
N CYS A 45 -0.73 1.30 -6.38
CA CYS A 45 -0.61 1.45 -7.83
C CYS A 45 -0.26 2.88 -8.29
N ALA A 46 -0.13 3.84 -7.37
CA ALA A 46 0.23 5.21 -7.72
C ALA A 46 1.69 5.29 -8.19
N LYS A 47 1.89 5.77 -9.41
CA LYS A 47 3.21 5.77 -10.06
C LYS A 47 3.93 7.12 -9.87
N PRO A 48 5.23 7.12 -9.55
CA PRO A 48 6.05 8.31 -9.70
C PRO A 48 6.20 8.68 -11.18
N LYS A 49 6.55 9.95 -11.46
CA LYS A 49 6.67 10.48 -12.83
C LYS A 49 7.58 9.64 -13.73
N TRP A 50 8.68 9.12 -13.19
CA TRP A 50 9.64 8.31 -13.92
C TRP A 50 9.12 6.91 -14.28
N ALA A 51 8.12 6.39 -13.56
CA ALA A 51 7.53 5.07 -13.80
C ALA A 51 6.27 5.14 -14.68
N LYS A 52 6.09 6.24 -15.41
CA LYS A 52 4.94 6.40 -16.32
C LYS A 52 4.94 5.26 -17.35
N GLY A 53 3.79 4.61 -17.51
CA GLY A 53 3.63 3.48 -18.44
C GLY A 53 4.02 2.11 -17.89
N CYS A 54 4.67 2.02 -16.72
CA CYS A 54 4.95 0.74 -16.08
C CYS A 54 3.63 0.06 -15.65
N PRO A 55 3.33 -1.18 -16.08
CA PRO A 55 2.15 -1.89 -15.61
C PRO A 55 2.34 -2.24 -14.12
N LEU A 56 1.39 -1.82 -13.29
CA LEU A 56 1.40 -2.06 -11.86
C LEU A 56 -0.01 -2.44 -11.43
N ALA A 57 -0.11 -3.51 -10.65
CA ALA A 57 -1.32 -4.01 -10.06
C ALA A 57 -1.01 -4.39 -8.61
N ALA A 58 -2.03 -4.30 -7.74
CA ALA A 58 -1.95 -4.69 -6.35
C ALA A 58 -3.23 -5.43 -5.98
N GLU A 59 -3.10 -6.42 -5.11
CA GLU A 59 -4.20 -7.13 -4.47
C GLU A 59 -4.03 -6.98 -2.96
N GLY A 60 -5.12 -6.67 -2.27
CA GLY A 60 -5.10 -6.47 -0.83
C GLY A 60 -6.19 -7.24 -0.10
N TRP A 61 -6.03 -7.34 1.21
CA TRP A 61 -7.05 -7.83 2.12
C TRP A 61 -6.94 -7.09 3.46
N LYS A 62 -7.97 -7.15 4.30
CA LYS A 62 -7.94 -6.60 5.66
C LYS A 62 -8.45 -7.60 6.69
N GLY A 63 -7.86 -7.57 7.89
CA GLY A 63 -8.31 -8.34 9.04
C GLY A 63 -7.46 -8.06 10.27
N GLY A 64 -7.88 -8.61 11.42
CA GLY A 64 -7.29 -8.27 12.73
C GLY A 64 -5.88 -8.83 13.01
N ARG A 65 -5.27 -9.56 12.07
CA ARG A 65 -3.90 -10.07 12.20
C ARG A 65 -3.26 -10.31 10.84
N TYR A 66 -1.94 -10.26 10.76
CA TYR A 66 -1.22 -10.67 9.55
C TYR A 66 -1.43 -12.17 9.27
N ARG A 67 -1.56 -12.52 7.98
CA ARG A 67 -1.55 -13.89 7.47
C ARG A 67 -0.93 -13.89 6.07
N LYS A 68 -0.22 -14.97 5.76
CA LYS A 68 0.39 -15.26 4.45
C LYS A 68 -0.10 -16.62 3.98
#